data_AF-A0A6B3F5Z9-F1
#
_entry.id   AF-A0A6B3F5Z9-F1
#
_cell.length_a   1.000
_cell.length_b   1.000
_cell.length_c   1.000
_cell.angle_alpha   90.00
_cell.angle_beta   90.00
_cell.angle_gamma   90.00
#
_symmetry.space_group_name_H-M   'P 1'
#
loop_
_entity.id
_entity.type
_entity.pdbx_description
1 polymer ?
#
loop_
_entity_poly.entity_id
_entity_poly.type
_entity_poly.pdbx_seq_one_letter_code
_entity_poly.pdbx_strand_id
1 'polypeptide(L)'
;MRTAYSVSTVRAAEQALMARLPEGTLMQRAAAGLAAVCTDLLRRGGRVYGSRVVLLVGSGDNGGDALYAGARLARRGAGVLAVRVSPGRA
;
A
#
# COMPACT_ATOMS: atom_id res chain seq x y z
N MET A 1 17.76 -17.07 -5.81
CA MET A 1 17.19 -17.57 -4.54
C MET A 1 16.38 -16.44 -3.91
N ARG A 2 15.19 -16.70 -3.34
CA ARG A 2 14.43 -15.67 -2.59
C ARG A 2 14.58 -15.96 -1.10
N THR A 3 15.02 -14.96 -0.33
CA THR A 3 15.13 -15.02 1.13
C THR A 3 13.89 -14.38 1.75
N ALA A 4 13.36 -14.97 2.81
CA ALA A 4 12.27 -14.41 3.61
C ALA A 4 12.73 -14.19 5.05
N TYR A 5 12.15 -13.20 5.73
CA TYR A 5 12.43 -12.87 7.12
C TYR A 5 11.19 -13.15 7.98
N SER A 6 11.40 -13.47 9.25
CA SER A 6 10.30 -13.57 10.21
C SER A 6 9.66 -12.20 10.43
N VAL A 7 8.39 -12.21 10.83
CA VAL A 7 7.65 -10.98 11.18
C VAL A 7 8.36 -10.20 12.29
N SER A 8 8.90 -10.90 13.30
CA SER A 8 9.63 -10.26 14.41
C SER A 8 10.87 -9.51 13.93
N THR A 9 11.64 -10.10 13.01
CA THR A 9 12.82 -9.45 12.43
C THR A 9 12.44 -8.21 11.64
N VAL A 10 11.39 -8.28 10.83
CA VAL A 10 10.90 -7.12 10.06
C VAL A 10 10.46 -5.99 11.00
N ARG A 11 9.63 -6.30 12.01
CA ARG A 11 9.14 -5.31 12.97
C ARG A 11 10.27 -4.65 13.76
N ALA A 12 11.28 -5.41 14.19
CA ALA A 12 12.43 -4.86 14.89
C ALA A 12 13.22 -3.88 14.01
N ALA A 13 13.41 -4.21 12.73
CA ALA A 13 14.08 -3.33 11.77
C ALA A 13 13.26 -2.05 11.50
N GLU A 14 11.93 -2.18 11.35
CA GLU A 14 11.04 -1.04 11.15
C GLU A 14 11.05 -0.10 12.36
N GLN A 15 10.95 -0.63 13.58
CA GLN A 15 11.02 0.16 14.82
C GLN A 15 12.34 0.94 14.92
N ALA A 16 13.47 0.28 14.64
CA ALA A 16 14.79 0.92 14.65
C ALA A 16 14.89 2.07 13.64
N LEU A 17 14.24 1.97 12.48
CA LEU A 17 14.20 3.03 11.47
C LEU A 17 13.20 4.13 11.82
N MET A 18 12.02 3.79 12.34
CA MET A 18 10.99 4.75 12.76
C MET A 18 11.52 5.69 13.84
N ALA A 19 12.38 5.21 14.75
CA ALA A 19 13.02 6.03 15.78
C ALA A 19 13.94 7.14 15.22
N ARG A 20 14.30 7.09 13.93
CA ARG A 20 15.33 7.95 13.31
C ARG A 20 14.80 8.74 12.13
N LEU A 21 13.64 8.37 11.59
CA LEU A 21 13.03 8.98 10.43
C LEU A 21 11.85 9.87 10.85
N PRO A 22 11.52 10.90 10.06
CA PRO A 22 10.27 11.62 10.26
C PRO A 22 9.07 10.67 10.24
N GLU A 23 8.06 11.01 11.03
CA GLU A 23 6.83 10.23 11.12
C GLU A 23 6.21 9.97 9.74
N GLY A 24 5.70 8.75 9.54
CA GLY A 24 5.06 8.35 8.29
C GLY A 24 6.03 8.05 7.14
N THR A 25 7.34 8.27 7.27
CA THR A 25 8.31 8.05 6.18
C THR A 25 8.26 6.62 5.64
N LEU A 26 8.22 5.61 6.51
CA LEU A 26 8.20 4.20 6.08
C LEU A 26 6.90 3.85 5.34
N MET A 27 5.74 4.25 5.87
CA MET A 27 4.43 4.06 5.21
C MET A 27 4.39 4.76 3.85
N GLN A 28 4.91 5.99 3.74
CA GLN A 28 4.99 6.68 2.44
C GLN A 28 5.83 5.93 1.40
N ARG A 29 6.93 5.29 1.84
CA ARG A 29 7.79 4.46 0.98
C ARG A 29 7.08 3.16 0.58
N ALA A 30 6.49 2.44 1.55
CA ALA A 30 5.73 1.21 1.31
C ALA A 30 4.59 1.46 0.30
N ALA A 31 3.78 2.47 0.55
CA ALA A 31 2.70 2.88 -0.34
C ALA A 31 3.18 3.37 -1.73
N ALA A 32 4.38 3.95 -1.84
CA ALA A 32 4.95 4.32 -3.14
C ALA A 32 5.35 3.07 -3.95
N GLY A 33 5.99 2.09 -3.29
CA GLY A 33 6.30 0.79 -3.89
C GLY A 33 5.03 0.04 -4.33
N LEU A 34 4.01 0.02 -3.47
CA LEU A 34 2.71 -0.57 -3.79
C LEU A 34 2.08 0.11 -5.02
N ALA A 35 2.04 1.44 -5.06
CA ALA A 35 1.51 2.18 -6.20
C ALA A 35 2.28 1.90 -7.50
N ALA A 36 3.61 1.75 -7.44
CA ALA A 36 4.43 1.44 -8.61
C ALA A 36 4.06 0.06 -9.19
N VAL A 37 4.01 -0.97 -8.34
CA VAL A 37 3.63 -2.33 -8.76
C VAL A 37 2.20 -2.35 -9.32
N CYS A 38 1.24 -1.71 -8.65
CA CYS A 38 -0.13 -1.61 -9.15
C CYS A 38 -0.21 -0.88 -10.49
N THR A 39 0.56 0.19 -10.68
CA THR A 39 0.64 0.92 -11.96
C THR A 39 1.11 -0.01 -13.08
N ASP A 40 2.14 -0.82 -12.83
CA ASP A 40 2.67 -1.75 -13.82
C ASP A 40 1.70 -2.89 -14.14
N LEU A 41 0.98 -3.39 -13.15
CA LEU A 41 -0.09 -4.37 -13.36
C LEU A 41 -1.23 -3.79 -14.23
N LEU A 42 -1.67 -2.57 -13.93
CA LEU A 42 -2.70 -1.88 -14.70
C LEU A 42 -2.25 -1.59 -16.14
N ARG A 43 -0.98 -1.23 -16.36
CA ARG A 43 -0.40 -1.06 -17.71
C ARG A 43 -0.38 -2.36 -18.50
N ARG A 44 -0.02 -3.48 -17.87
CA ARG A 44 -0.08 -4.81 -18.51
C ARG A 44 -1.52 -5.18 -18.89
N GLY A 45 -2.50 -4.70 -18.12
CA GLY A 45 -3.93 -4.78 -18.44
C GLY A 45 -4.44 -3.70 -19.40
N GLY A 46 -3.58 -2.81 -19.90
CA GLY A 46 -3.89 -1.84 -20.95
C GLY A 46 -3.63 -0.39 -20.56
N ARG A 47 -4.08 0.09 -19.39
CA ARG A 47 -3.95 1.50 -19.00
C ARG A 47 -4.09 1.75 -17.51
N VAL A 48 -3.61 2.92 -17.08
CA VAL A 48 -3.82 3.45 -15.72
C VAL A 48 -4.96 4.46 -15.71
N TYR A 49 -4.93 5.41 -16.64
CA TYR A 49 -5.97 6.43 -16.79
C TYR A 49 -7.31 5.77 -17.14
N GLY A 50 -8.37 6.11 -16.41
CA GLY A 50 -9.70 5.55 -16.57
C GLY A 50 -9.86 4.11 -16.06
N SER A 51 -8.83 3.51 -15.46
CA SER A 51 -8.95 2.19 -14.82
C SER A 51 -9.69 2.31 -13.49
N ARG A 52 -10.50 1.30 -13.15
CA ARG A 52 -11.26 1.26 -11.89
C ARG A 52 -10.53 0.38 -10.89
N VAL A 53 -10.22 0.92 -9.72
CA VAL A 53 -9.49 0.23 -8.65
C VAL A 53 -10.32 0.26 -7.38
N VAL A 54 -10.57 -0.91 -6.80
CA VAL A 54 -11.20 -1.03 -5.48
C VAL A 54 -10.14 -1.36 -4.45
N LEU A 55 -10.06 -0.57 -3.38
CA LEU A 55 -9.20 -0.82 -2.23
C LEU A 55 -10.04 -1.47 -1.13
N LEU A 56 -9.61 -2.63 -0.65
CA LEU A 56 -10.17 -3.28 0.53
C LEU A 56 -9.31 -2.92 1.74
N VAL A 57 -9.79 -1.97 2.55
CA VAL A 57 -8.96 -1.26 3.53
C VAL A 57 -9.20 -1.81 4.93
N GLY A 58 -8.17 -2.43 5.52
CA GLY A 58 -8.12 -2.85 6.93
C GLY A 58 -7.81 -1.69 7.91
N SER A 59 -7.87 -1.93 9.23
CA SER A 59 -7.61 -0.89 10.26
C SER A 59 -6.14 -0.62 10.51
N GLY A 60 -5.26 -1.55 10.13
CA GLY A 60 -3.83 -1.46 10.41
C GLY A 60 -3.06 -0.70 9.34
N ASP A 61 -1.74 -0.71 9.48
CA ASP A 61 -0.80 0.02 8.61
C ASP A 61 -0.95 -0.35 7.12
N ASN A 62 -1.22 -1.62 6.81
CA ASN A 62 -1.50 -2.06 5.44
C ASN A 62 -2.71 -1.35 4.81
N GLY A 63 -3.71 -0.99 5.63
CA GLY A 63 -4.83 -0.18 5.19
C GLY A 63 -4.40 1.24 4.83
N GLY A 64 -3.52 1.84 5.65
CA GLY A 64 -2.87 3.10 5.37
C GLY A 64 -2.07 3.07 4.06
N ASP A 65 -1.28 2.01 3.84
CA ASP A 65 -0.53 1.82 2.60
C ASP A 65 -1.44 1.76 1.38
N ALA A 66 -2.54 1.00 1.47
CA ALA A 66 -3.54 0.90 0.42
C ALA A 66 -4.17 2.26 0.09
N LEU A 67 -4.53 3.04 1.11
CA LEU A 67 -5.10 4.39 0.94
C LEU A 67 -4.11 5.35 0.25
N TYR A 68 -2.85 5.39 0.71
CA TYR A 68 -1.82 6.23 0.10
C TYR A 68 -1.46 5.77 -1.32
N ALA A 69 -1.42 4.47 -1.58
CA ALA A 69 -1.20 3.94 -2.92
C ALA A 69 -2.38 4.29 -3.85
N GLY A 70 -3.60 4.12 -3.36
CA GLY A 70 -4.82 4.52 -4.04
C GLY A 70 -4.83 6.00 -4.40
N ALA A 71 -4.47 6.88 -3.48
CA ALA A 71 -4.36 8.31 -3.76
C ALA A 71 -3.34 8.62 -4.87
N ARG A 72 -2.22 7.90 -4.93
CA ARG A 72 -1.24 8.02 -6.02
C ARG A 72 -1.79 7.54 -7.37
N LEU A 73 -2.57 6.46 -7.38
CA LEU A 73 -3.24 5.96 -8.60
C LEU A 73 -4.34 6.92 -9.07
N ALA A 74 -5.12 7.49 -8.14
CA ALA A 74 -6.14 8.49 -8.44
C ALA A 74 -5.52 9.75 -9.07
N ARG A 75 -4.37 10.22 -8.56
CA ARG A 75 -3.61 11.33 -9.20
C ARG A 75 -3.13 11.02 -10.62
N ARG A 76 -3.08 9.74 -11.02
CA ARG A 76 -2.76 9.30 -12.39
C ARG A 76 -4.01 9.06 -13.26
N GLY A 77 -5.19 9.42 -12.75
CA GLY A 77 -6.47 9.32 -13.47
C GLY A 77 -7.18 7.99 -13.34
N ALA A 78 -6.77 7.10 -12.43
CA ALA A 78 -7.56 5.92 -12.10
C ALA A 78 -8.78 6.31 -11.24
N GLY A 79 -9.93 5.69 -11.48
CA GLY A 79 -11.10 5.79 -10.60
C GLY A 79 -10.93 4.87 -9.40
N VAL A 80 -10.65 5.44 -8.23
CA VAL A 80 -10.36 4.67 -7.00
C VAL A 80 -11.53 4.73 -6.03
N LEU A 81 -11.98 3.56 -5.57
CA LEU A 81 -12.99 3.41 -4.51
C LEU A 81 -12.36 2.70 -3.33
N ALA A 82 -12.41 3.31 -2.14
CA ALA A 82 -11.98 2.68 -0.90
C ALA A 82 -13.17 2.11 -0.14
N VAL A 83 -13.10 0.82 0.20
CA VAL A 83 -14.09 0.13 1.02
C VAL A 83 -13.43 -0.25 2.34
N ARG A 84 -13.92 0.31 3.44
CA ARG A 84 -13.45 -0.07 4.77
C ARG A 84 -14.00 -1.47 5.09
N VAL A 85 -13.10 -2.40 5.34
CA VAL A 85 -13.47 -3.76 5.73
C VAL A 85 -13.45 -3.84 7.25
N SER A 86 -14.62 -3.94 7.88
CA SER A 86 -14.72 -4.37 9.26
C SER A 86 -14.52 -5.89 9.31
N PRO A 87 -13.66 -6.42 10.18
CA PRO A 87 -13.70 -7.86 10.43
C PRO A 87 -15.10 -8.17 10.95
N GLY A 88 -15.88 -8.91 10.17
CA GLY A 88 -17.11 -9.50 10.70
C GLY A 88 -16.74 -10.35 11.91
N ARG A 89 -17.56 -10.31 12.97
CA ARG A 89 -17.51 -11.33 14.03
C ARG A 89 -17.60 -12.68 13.34
N ALA A 90 -16.53 -13.47 13.42
CA ALA A 90 -16.63 -14.92 13.27
C ALA A 90 -17.29 -15.47 14.54
#